data_AF-A0AA42HV50-F1
#
_entry.id   AF-A0AA42HV50-F1
#
_cell.length_a   1.000
_cell.length_b   1.000
_cell.length_c   1.000
_cell.angle_alpha   90.00
_cell.angle_beta   90.00
_cell.angle_gamma   90.00
#
_symmetry.space_group_name_H-M   'P 1'
#
loop_
_entity.id
_entity.type
_entity.pdbx_description
1 polymer ?
#
loop_
_entity_poly.entity_id
_entity_poly.type
_entity_poly.pdbx_seq_one_letter_code
_entity_poly.pdbx_strand_id
1 'polypeptide(L)'
;MRPVEFTDEQVVEAGRTLQAQGRNITGFALRKLVGGGDPTRLKQRWDAHQASTAAGEPETVVELPIEVANVVEGLAVELAGRLKTLAVEVNDKAVKAAERRVSEVVKAAGEQASQAERELSDAATAVDELETVVAELQEQVQTKDRAYEALRQANQQQAVELAELRERMKNEQEKVQELRGELDKAKERAESNQQRADSLLQQFQAAEARIEQLQADDVKAREQINQVSQQLAEAKGALLAESAITKQARVELQEAQERAQDDREARSKAEQEAARLRGALEAKDSHVAELLQRFTVQPPAQEGATDDAAQTKTTPATKKTTAPKKKPGAQA
;
A
#
# COMPACT_ATOMS: atom_id res chain seq x y z
N MET A 1 -116.70 81.37 69.04
CA MET A 1 -115.40 81.82 68.49
C MET A 1 -115.70 82.78 67.35
N ARG A 2 -115.06 83.96 67.30
CA ARG A 2 -115.20 84.88 66.16
C ARG A 2 -114.47 84.28 64.95
N PRO A 3 -115.10 84.15 63.77
CA PRO A 3 -114.40 83.67 62.57
C PRO A 3 -113.23 84.60 62.24
N VAL A 4 -112.08 84.02 61.92
CA VAL A 4 -110.93 84.77 61.39
C VAL A 4 -111.30 85.24 59.99
N GLU A 5 -111.59 86.53 59.84
CA GLU A 5 -111.79 87.17 58.54
C GLU A 5 -110.41 87.41 57.90
N PHE A 6 -110.13 86.74 56.78
CA PHE A 6 -108.95 87.03 55.96
C PHE A 6 -109.26 88.21 55.03
N THR A 7 -108.28 89.06 54.75
CA THR A 7 -108.46 90.22 53.87
C THR A 7 -108.54 89.78 52.41
N ASP A 8 -109.21 90.56 51.56
CA ASP A 8 -109.38 90.22 50.13
C ASP A 8 -108.02 90.09 49.41
N GLU A 9 -107.04 90.91 49.82
CA GLU A 9 -105.67 90.88 49.31
C GLU A 9 -104.97 89.53 49.58
N GLN A 10 -105.13 88.97 50.77
CA GLN A 10 -104.54 87.66 51.12
C GLN A 10 -105.14 86.52 50.27
N VAL A 11 -106.43 86.60 49.95
CA VAL A 11 -107.11 85.63 49.09
C VAL A 11 -106.62 85.77 47.64
N VAL A 12 -106.39 86.98 47.16
CA VAL A 12 -105.88 87.26 45.81
C VAL A 12 -104.43 86.80 45.66
N GLU A 13 -103.57 87.04 46.66
CA GLU A 13 -102.17 86.59 46.64
C GLU A 13 -102.07 85.06 46.65
N ALA A 14 -102.88 84.39 47.48
CA ALA A 14 -102.96 82.93 47.49
C ALA A 14 -103.49 82.37 46.16
N GLY A 15 -104.47 83.03 45.54
CA GLY A 15 -104.99 82.65 44.22
C GLY A 15 -103.96 82.81 43.10
N ARG A 16 -103.23 83.94 43.07
CA ARG A 16 -102.11 84.16 42.13
C ARG A 16 -101.00 83.13 42.32
N THR A 17 -100.70 82.76 43.56
CA THR A 17 -99.69 81.74 43.89
C THR A 17 -100.11 80.37 43.33
N LEU A 18 -101.37 79.97 43.51
CA LEU A 18 -101.90 78.73 42.91
C LEU A 18 -101.86 78.78 41.37
N GLN A 19 -102.16 79.94 40.79
CA GLN A 19 -102.12 80.14 39.34
C GLN A 19 -100.69 80.02 38.79
N ALA A 20 -99.70 80.65 39.44
CA ALA A 20 -98.29 80.55 39.05
C ALA A 20 -97.74 79.12 39.15
N GLN A 21 -98.28 78.32 40.06
CA GLN A 21 -97.96 76.89 40.20
C GLN A 21 -98.73 76.00 39.22
N GLY A 22 -99.60 76.55 38.37
CA GLY A 22 -100.43 75.78 37.43
C GLY A 22 -101.45 74.86 38.09
N ARG A 23 -101.84 75.13 39.35
CA ARG A 23 -102.79 74.30 40.11
C ARG A 23 -104.21 74.86 40.04
N ASN A 24 -105.20 73.96 40.02
CA ASN A 24 -106.62 74.35 40.02
C ASN A 24 -106.98 75.13 41.29
N ILE A 25 -107.51 76.34 41.09
CA ILE A 25 -107.88 77.24 42.18
C ILE A 25 -109.26 76.83 42.71
N THR A 26 -109.28 76.11 43.82
CA THR A 26 -110.48 75.71 44.54
C THR A 26 -110.50 76.35 45.92
N GLY A 27 -111.67 76.51 46.55
CA GLY A 27 -111.80 77.12 47.88
C GLY A 27 -110.94 76.45 48.95
N PHE A 28 -110.75 75.12 48.87
CA PHE A 28 -109.88 74.38 49.77
C PHE A 28 -108.39 74.61 49.51
N ALA A 29 -107.98 74.77 48.25
CA ALA A 29 -106.59 75.11 47.90
C ALA A 29 -106.24 76.53 48.40
N LEU A 30 -107.17 77.48 48.27
CA LEU A 30 -107.03 78.83 48.82
C LEU A 30 -106.92 78.79 50.35
N ARG A 31 -107.79 78.04 51.03
CA ARG A 31 -107.71 77.83 52.49
C ARG A 31 -106.36 77.26 52.93
N LYS A 32 -105.78 76.33 52.16
CA LYS A 32 -104.49 75.70 52.49
C LYS A 32 -103.34 76.69 52.46
N LEU A 33 -103.35 77.66 51.56
CA LEU A 33 -102.32 78.69 51.44
C LEU A 33 -102.54 79.87 52.37
N VAL A 34 -103.78 80.31 52.54
CA VAL A 34 -104.15 81.42 53.44
C VAL A 34 -104.07 80.98 54.93
N GLY A 35 -104.12 79.68 55.21
CA GLY A 35 -103.93 79.11 56.55
C GLY A 35 -105.22 78.97 57.38
N GLY A 36 -106.40 79.25 56.81
CA GLY A 36 -107.70 79.11 57.48
C GLY A 36 -108.87 79.72 56.70
N GLY A 37 -110.07 79.73 57.28
CA GLY A 37 -111.27 80.35 56.68
C GLY A 37 -112.27 79.36 56.06
N ASP A 38 -113.44 79.88 55.64
CA ASP A 38 -114.47 79.10 54.92
C ASP A 38 -114.10 78.99 53.42
N PRO A 39 -113.89 77.77 52.89
CA PRO A 39 -113.55 77.54 51.49
C PRO A 39 -114.50 78.21 50.49
N THR A 40 -115.79 78.28 50.81
CA THR A 40 -116.82 78.81 49.90
C THR A 40 -116.67 80.31 49.73
N ARG A 41 -116.42 81.02 50.84
CA ARG A 41 -116.26 82.49 50.85
C ARG A 41 -114.93 82.94 50.25
N LEU A 42 -113.86 82.16 50.46
CA LEU A 42 -112.56 82.38 49.81
C LEU A 42 -112.67 82.21 48.29
N LYS A 43 -113.37 81.17 47.83
CA LYS A 43 -113.61 80.96 46.40
C LYS A 43 -114.46 82.08 45.80
N GLN A 44 -115.54 82.49 46.47
CA GLN A 44 -116.38 83.60 45.99
C GLN A 44 -115.62 84.92 45.85
N ARG A 45 -114.74 85.26 46.81
CA ARG A 45 -113.91 86.48 46.72
C ARG A 45 -112.87 86.38 45.61
N TRP A 46 -112.24 85.23 45.43
CA TRP A 46 -111.35 85.00 44.29
C TRP A 46 -112.10 85.07 42.96
N ASP A 47 -113.27 84.43 42.86
CA ASP A 47 -114.10 84.45 41.66
C ASP A 47 -114.61 85.88 41.37
N ALA A 48 -114.90 86.68 42.41
CA ALA A 48 -115.25 88.10 42.27
C ALA A 48 -114.06 88.96 41.83
N HIS A 49 -112.85 88.72 42.34
CA HIS A 49 -111.63 89.37 41.86
C HIS A 49 -111.33 88.96 40.42
N GLN A 50 -111.50 87.68 40.07
CA GLN A 50 -111.35 87.20 38.70
C GLN A 50 -112.43 87.78 37.78
N ALA A 51 -113.67 87.93 38.22
CA ALA A 51 -114.71 88.59 37.44
C ALA A 51 -114.43 90.10 37.28
N SER A 52 -113.89 90.76 38.31
CA SER A 52 -113.47 92.16 38.24
C SER A 52 -112.19 92.37 37.41
N THR A 53 -111.31 91.36 37.33
CA THR A 53 -110.09 91.37 36.50
C THR A 53 -110.38 90.92 35.07
N ALA A 54 -111.34 90.00 34.87
CA ALA A 54 -111.81 89.52 33.58
C ALA A 54 -112.82 90.49 32.93
N ALA A 55 -113.43 91.39 33.72
CA ALA A 55 -113.95 92.67 33.23
C ALA A 55 -112.81 93.67 32.96
N GLY A 56 -111.63 93.17 32.57
CA GLY A 56 -110.60 93.92 31.89
C GLY A 56 -111.22 94.54 30.64
N GLU A 57 -110.97 95.83 30.50
CA GLU A 57 -111.48 96.72 29.48
C GLU A 57 -111.57 96.05 28.11
N PRO A 58 -112.63 96.33 27.32
CA PRO A 58 -112.71 95.83 25.96
C PRO A 58 -111.40 96.17 25.26
N GLU A 59 -110.81 95.15 24.65
CA GLU A 59 -109.66 95.25 23.74
C GLU A 59 -110.01 96.29 22.68
N THR A 60 -109.71 97.55 23.00
CA THR A 60 -109.75 98.64 22.05
C THR A 60 -108.56 98.37 21.17
N VAL A 61 -108.83 97.70 20.05
CA VAL A 61 -108.04 97.87 18.85
C VAL A 61 -108.17 99.35 18.53
N VAL A 62 -107.37 100.17 19.21
CA VAL A 62 -107.07 101.52 18.78
C VAL A 62 -106.29 101.30 17.51
N GLU A 63 -107.00 101.26 16.39
CA GLU A 63 -106.38 101.47 15.09
C GLU A 63 -105.52 102.71 15.25
N LEU A 64 -104.21 102.52 15.05
CA LEU A 64 -103.26 103.62 15.12
C LEU A 64 -103.80 104.73 14.22
N PRO A 65 -103.82 106.00 14.71
CA PRO A 65 -104.17 107.12 13.86
C PRO A 65 -103.45 107.01 12.53
N ILE A 66 -104.16 107.26 11.42
CA ILE A 66 -103.67 107.01 10.06
C ILE A 66 -102.28 107.61 9.83
N GLU A 67 -101.95 108.76 10.44
CA GLU A 67 -100.61 109.34 10.34
C GLU A 67 -99.53 108.46 10.99
N VAL A 68 -99.80 107.87 12.15
CA VAL A 68 -98.87 106.99 12.87
C VAL A 68 -98.74 105.65 12.15
N ALA A 69 -99.85 105.09 11.64
CA ALA A 69 -99.83 103.86 10.84
C ALA A 69 -98.97 104.02 9.56
N ASN A 70 -99.14 105.14 8.84
CA ASN A 70 -98.35 105.44 7.64
C ASN A 70 -96.85 105.64 7.94
N VAL A 71 -96.50 106.25 9.08
CA VAL A 71 -95.09 106.41 9.50
C VAL A 71 -94.48 105.06 9.86
N VAL A 72 -95.21 104.20 10.59
CA VAL A 72 -94.75 102.84 10.93
C VAL A 72 -94.59 101.98 9.66
N GLU A 73 -95.52 102.08 8.71
CA GLU A 73 -95.44 101.38 7.43
C GLU A 73 -94.25 101.86 6.59
N GLY A 74 -94.02 103.17 6.52
CA GLY A 74 -92.84 103.74 5.86
C GLY A 74 -91.52 103.28 6.49
N LEU A 75 -91.43 103.29 7.83
CA LEU A 75 -90.26 102.78 8.56
C LEU A 75 -90.07 101.28 8.37
N ALA A 76 -91.15 100.49 8.30
CA ALA A 76 -91.08 99.06 8.03
C ALA A 76 -90.54 98.78 6.62
N VAL A 77 -90.98 99.55 5.62
CA VAL A 77 -90.47 99.46 4.24
C VAL A 77 -88.99 99.87 4.19
N GLU A 78 -88.59 100.95 4.86
CA GLU A 78 -87.19 101.38 4.90
C GLU A 78 -86.29 100.35 5.61
N LEU A 79 -86.73 99.83 6.76
CA LEU A 79 -86.00 98.79 7.49
C LEU A 79 -85.90 97.50 6.68
N ALA A 80 -86.98 97.08 6.03
CA ALA A 80 -86.97 95.93 5.12
C ALA A 80 -86.01 96.16 3.95
N GLY A 81 -85.96 97.38 3.40
CA GLY A 81 -84.99 97.78 2.38
C GLY A 81 -83.55 97.67 2.86
N ARG A 82 -83.23 98.22 4.04
CA ARG A 82 -81.89 98.12 4.65
C ARG A 82 -81.49 96.69 4.97
N LEU A 83 -82.42 95.88 5.50
CA LEU A 83 -82.20 94.45 5.75
C LEU A 83 -81.93 93.68 4.46
N LYS A 84 -82.66 93.98 3.38
CA LYS A 84 -82.43 93.36 2.06
C LYS A 84 -81.04 93.71 1.52
N THR A 85 -80.63 94.97 1.59
CA THR A 85 -79.29 95.39 1.15
C THR A 85 -78.20 94.70 1.97
N LEU A 86 -78.33 94.70 3.30
CA LEU A 86 -77.37 94.03 4.19
C LEU A 86 -77.30 92.52 3.90
N ALA A 87 -78.43 91.87 3.65
CA ALA A 87 -78.47 90.44 3.31
C ALA A 87 -77.72 90.15 2.00
N VAL A 88 -77.86 91.01 0.99
CA VAL A 88 -77.10 90.90 -0.28
C VAL A 88 -75.60 91.10 -0.03
N GLU A 89 -75.20 92.13 0.73
CA GLU A 89 -73.79 92.39 1.02
C GLU A 89 -73.12 91.26 1.83
N VAL A 90 -73.83 90.69 2.81
CA VAL A 90 -73.34 89.54 3.59
C VAL A 90 -73.26 88.30 2.70
N ASN A 91 -74.24 88.08 1.82
CA ASN A 91 -74.19 86.98 0.85
C ASN A 91 -72.98 87.11 -0.09
N ASP A 92 -72.77 88.30 -0.69
CA ASP A 92 -71.63 88.56 -1.56
C ASP A 92 -70.29 88.33 -0.85
N LYS A 93 -70.16 88.75 0.41
CA LYS A 93 -68.96 88.49 1.23
C LYS A 93 -68.79 86.99 1.53
N ALA A 94 -69.86 86.28 1.83
CA ALA A 94 -69.83 84.85 2.09
C ALA A 94 -69.44 84.05 0.83
N VAL A 95 -70.00 84.40 -0.33
CA VAL A 95 -69.67 83.79 -1.63
C VAL A 95 -68.19 84.04 -1.95
N LYS A 96 -67.71 85.28 -1.87
CA LYS A 96 -66.29 85.59 -2.11
C LYS A 96 -65.34 84.87 -1.15
N ALA A 97 -65.73 84.72 0.12
CA ALA A 97 -64.95 83.96 1.09
C ALA A 97 -64.94 82.46 0.77
N ALA A 98 -66.06 81.90 0.35
CA ALA A 98 -66.16 80.51 -0.08
C ALA A 98 -65.35 80.24 -1.36
N GLU A 99 -65.45 81.10 -2.37
CA GLU A 99 -64.67 81.02 -3.62
C GLU A 99 -63.17 81.06 -3.36
N ARG A 100 -62.71 81.95 -2.46
CA ARG A 100 -61.30 82.01 -2.06
C ARG A 100 -60.86 80.71 -1.39
N ARG A 101 -61.63 80.20 -0.43
CA ARG A 101 -61.35 78.91 0.24
C ARG A 101 -61.30 77.76 -0.76
N VAL A 102 -62.25 77.70 -1.70
CA VAL A 102 -62.27 76.67 -2.74
C VAL A 102 -61.05 76.80 -3.64
N SER A 103 -60.69 78.02 -4.06
CA SER A 103 -59.49 78.24 -4.88
C SER A 103 -58.21 77.81 -4.15
N GLU A 104 -58.09 78.09 -2.85
CA GLU A 104 -56.96 77.67 -2.03
C GLU A 104 -56.90 76.15 -1.89
N VAL A 105 -58.03 75.49 -1.62
CA VAL A 105 -58.10 74.03 -1.53
C VAL A 105 -57.78 73.36 -2.86
N VAL A 106 -58.31 73.86 -3.97
CA VAL A 106 -58.01 73.34 -5.31
C VAL A 106 -56.54 73.51 -5.65
N LYS A 107 -55.94 74.67 -5.29
CA LYS A 107 -54.52 74.92 -5.50
C LYS A 107 -53.65 73.96 -4.66
N ALA A 108 -53.94 73.83 -3.37
CA ALA A 108 -53.20 72.94 -2.47
C ALA A 108 -53.33 71.47 -2.90
N ALA A 109 -54.53 71.03 -3.30
CA ALA A 109 -54.76 69.68 -3.81
C ALA A 109 -54.01 69.44 -5.12
N GLY A 110 -53.96 70.44 -6.02
CA GLY A 110 -53.19 70.37 -7.27
C GLY A 110 -51.68 70.29 -7.03
N GLU A 111 -51.16 71.08 -6.08
CA GLU A 111 -49.75 71.02 -5.67
C GLU A 111 -49.40 69.67 -5.04
N GLN A 112 -50.25 69.14 -4.16
CA GLN A 112 -50.07 67.82 -3.55
C GLN A 112 -50.14 66.69 -4.59
N ALA A 113 -51.07 66.76 -5.53
CA ALA A 113 -51.17 65.79 -6.62
C ALA A 113 -49.93 65.82 -7.51
N SER A 114 -49.47 67.02 -7.90
CA SER A 114 -48.24 67.16 -8.70
C SER A 114 -47.00 66.66 -7.96
N GLN A 115 -46.91 66.87 -6.66
CA GLN A 115 -45.83 66.32 -5.85
C GLN A 115 -45.89 64.79 -5.79
N ALA A 116 -47.06 64.22 -5.53
CA ALA A 116 -47.24 62.78 -5.49
C ALA A 116 -46.94 62.11 -6.85
N GLU A 117 -47.33 62.74 -7.97
CA GLU A 117 -46.99 62.27 -9.31
C GLU A 117 -45.47 62.25 -9.56
N ARG A 118 -44.74 63.27 -9.09
CA ARG A 118 -43.28 63.30 -9.18
C ARG A 118 -42.64 62.20 -8.35
N GLU A 119 -43.06 62.06 -7.09
CA GLU A 119 -42.54 61.02 -6.19
C GLU A 119 -42.86 59.60 -6.74
N LEU A 120 -44.04 59.40 -7.33
CA LEU A 120 -44.38 58.15 -8.01
C LEU A 120 -43.52 57.90 -9.26
N SER A 121 -43.22 58.93 -10.04
CA SER A 121 -42.33 58.82 -11.20
C SER A 121 -40.90 58.47 -10.81
N ASP A 122 -40.39 59.10 -9.75
CA ASP A 122 -39.05 58.82 -9.22
C ASP A 122 -38.98 57.40 -8.67
N ALA A 123 -40.01 56.97 -7.92
CA ALA A 123 -40.11 55.60 -7.42
C ALA A 123 -40.21 54.56 -8.54
N ALA A 124 -40.98 54.83 -9.59
CA ALA A 124 -41.07 53.95 -10.76
C ALA A 124 -39.71 53.79 -11.45
N THR A 125 -38.98 54.90 -11.64
CA THR A 125 -37.64 54.88 -12.23
C THR A 125 -36.67 54.06 -11.36
N ALA A 126 -36.71 54.24 -10.04
CA ALA A 126 -35.88 53.46 -9.12
C ALA A 126 -36.20 51.96 -9.15
N VAL A 127 -37.47 51.59 -9.32
CA VAL A 127 -37.87 50.18 -9.50
C VAL A 127 -37.30 49.62 -10.80
N ASP A 128 -37.42 50.33 -11.93
CA ASP A 128 -36.88 49.90 -13.22
C ASP A 128 -35.35 49.71 -13.17
N GLU A 129 -34.63 50.60 -12.48
CA GLU A 129 -33.19 50.48 -12.24
C GLU A 129 -32.86 49.23 -11.41
N LEU A 130 -33.61 48.98 -10.32
CA LEU A 130 -33.42 47.79 -9.49
C LEU A 130 -33.73 46.50 -10.25
N GLU A 131 -34.79 46.48 -11.06
CA GLU A 131 -35.13 45.34 -11.91
C GLU A 131 -34.01 45.03 -12.92
N THR A 132 -33.41 46.07 -13.49
CA THR A 132 -32.25 45.95 -14.39
C THR A 132 -31.05 45.34 -13.67
N VAL A 133 -30.72 45.82 -12.47
CA VAL A 133 -29.63 45.29 -11.65
C VAL A 133 -29.89 43.84 -11.25
N VAL A 134 -31.13 43.49 -10.88
CA VAL A 134 -31.50 42.10 -10.55
C VAL A 134 -31.32 41.19 -11.76
N ALA A 135 -31.74 41.61 -12.95
CA ALA A 135 -31.55 40.84 -14.17
C ALA A 135 -30.07 40.62 -14.48
N GLU A 136 -29.23 41.66 -14.36
CA GLU A 136 -27.79 41.56 -14.57
C GLU A 136 -27.12 40.61 -13.56
N LEU A 137 -27.46 40.74 -12.27
CA LEU A 137 -26.92 39.85 -11.23
C LEU A 137 -27.34 38.39 -11.46
N GLN A 138 -28.57 38.15 -11.90
CA GLN A 138 -29.03 36.80 -12.25
C GLN A 138 -28.23 36.22 -13.42
N GLU A 139 -27.94 37.02 -14.45
CA GLU A 139 -27.09 36.59 -15.58
C GLU A 139 -25.65 36.29 -15.13
N GLN A 140 -25.09 37.13 -14.25
CA GLN A 140 -23.75 36.90 -13.69
C GLN A 140 -23.69 35.62 -12.85
N VAL A 141 -24.72 35.34 -12.04
CA VAL A 141 -24.83 34.10 -11.27
C VAL A 141 -24.90 32.89 -12.21
N GLN A 142 -25.78 32.90 -13.21
CA GLN A 142 -25.88 31.81 -14.18
C GLN A 142 -24.56 31.56 -14.92
N THR A 143 -23.85 32.63 -15.28
CA THR A 143 -22.55 32.53 -15.95
C THR A 143 -21.51 31.89 -15.04
N LYS A 144 -21.45 32.31 -13.76
CA LYS A 144 -20.55 31.72 -12.76
C LYS A 144 -20.89 30.27 -12.45
N ASP A 145 -22.16 29.91 -12.37
CA ASP A 145 -22.59 28.53 -12.15
C ASP A 145 -22.15 27.61 -13.30
N ARG A 146 -22.36 28.05 -14.55
CA ARG A 146 -21.87 27.32 -15.73
C ARG A 146 -20.35 27.15 -15.71
N ALA A 147 -19.61 28.19 -15.34
CA ALA A 147 -18.15 28.14 -15.24
C ALA A 147 -17.69 27.18 -14.12
N TYR A 148 -18.38 27.19 -12.97
CA TYR A 148 -18.11 26.30 -11.85
C TYR A 148 -18.38 24.83 -12.20
N GLU A 149 -19.48 24.55 -12.89
CA GLU A 149 -19.79 23.20 -13.37
C GLU A 149 -18.75 22.70 -14.38
N ALA A 150 -18.36 23.54 -15.34
CA ALA A 150 -17.31 23.21 -16.30
C ALA A 150 -15.98 22.92 -15.59
N LEU A 151 -15.59 23.76 -14.62
CA LEU A 151 -14.37 23.55 -13.85
C LEU A 151 -14.44 22.27 -13.00
N ARG A 152 -15.59 21.98 -12.41
CA ARG A 152 -15.83 20.75 -11.65
C ARG A 152 -15.70 19.50 -12.53
N GLN A 153 -16.27 19.53 -13.73
CA GLN A 153 -16.15 18.43 -14.70
C GLN A 153 -14.69 18.23 -15.13
N ALA A 154 -13.98 19.31 -15.46
CA ALA A 154 -12.56 19.25 -15.82
C ALA A 154 -11.71 18.66 -14.67
N ASN A 155 -11.98 19.06 -13.43
CA ASN A 155 -11.26 18.54 -12.27
C ASN A 155 -11.55 17.04 -12.04
N GLN A 156 -12.80 16.61 -12.25
CA GLN A 156 -13.17 15.20 -12.21
C GLN A 156 -12.46 14.38 -13.30
N GLN A 157 -12.39 14.89 -14.53
CA GLN A 157 -11.64 14.25 -15.62
C GLN A 157 -10.16 14.12 -15.28
N GLN A 158 -9.53 15.19 -14.80
CA GLN A 158 -8.13 15.18 -14.36
C GLN A 158 -7.89 14.19 -13.22
N ALA A 159 -8.83 14.05 -12.27
CA ALA A 159 -8.72 13.08 -11.18
C ALA A 159 -8.76 11.63 -11.69
N VAL A 160 -9.59 11.35 -12.70
CA VAL A 160 -9.63 10.03 -13.37
C VAL A 160 -8.34 9.77 -14.13
N GLU A 161 -7.87 10.72 -14.95
CA GLU A 161 -6.60 10.58 -15.69
C GLU A 161 -5.40 10.35 -14.74
N LEU A 162 -5.34 11.06 -13.62
CA LEU A 162 -4.30 10.86 -12.60
C LEU A 162 -4.40 9.48 -11.94
N ALA A 163 -5.61 8.94 -11.74
CA ALA A 163 -5.81 7.60 -11.22
C ALA A 163 -5.34 6.54 -12.23
N GLU A 164 -5.71 6.68 -13.50
CA GLU A 164 -5.27 5.80 -14.58
C GLU A 164 -3.74 5.83 -14.75
N LEU A 165 -3.12 7.01 -14.72
CA LEU A 165 -1.67 7.15 -14.78
C LEU A 165 -0.97 6.48 -13.59
N ARG A 166 -1.53 6.61 -12.38
CA ARG A 166 -1.00 5.93 -11.19
C ARG A 166 -1.09 4.41 -11.33
N GLU A 167 -2.19 3.90 -11.88
CA GLU A 167 -2.34 2.46 -12.14
C GLU A 167 -1.33 1.97 -13.18
N ARG A 168 -1.18 2.70 -14.30
CA ARG A 168 -0.17 2.36 -15.32
C ARG A 168 1.25 2.36 -14.74
N MET A 169 1.59 3.38 -13.95
CA MET A 169 2.89 3.46 -13.27
C MET A 169 3.10 2.28 -12.31
N LYS A 170 2.06 1.86 -11.59
CA LYS A 170 2.14 0.69 -10.70
C LYS A 170 2.38 -0.59 -11.50
N ASN A 171 1.64 -0.80 -12.59
CA ASN A 171 1.80 -1.97 -13.46
C ASN A 171 3.19 -2.01 -14.10
N GLU A 172 3.72 -0.87 -14.55
CA GLU A 172 5.08 -0.77 -15.06
C GLU A 172 6.13 -1.04 -13.98
N GLN A 173 5.94 -0.53 -12.76
CA GLN A 173 6.82 -0.83 -11.62
C GLN A 173 6.84 -2.32 -11.29
N GLU A 174 5.69 -2.98 -11.25
CA GLU A 174 5.58 -4.43 -11.04
C GLU A 174 6.30 -5.20 -12.14
N LYS A 175 6.12 -4.81 -13.41
CA LYS A 175 6.83 -5.42 -14.55
C LYS A 175 8.34 -5.23 -14.49
N VAL A 176 8.81 -4.05 -14.07
CA VAL A 176 10.25 -3.81 -13.87
C VAL A 176 10.80 -4.67 -12.74
N GLN A 177 10.05 -4.86 -11.64
CA GLN A 177 10.46 -5.75 -10.56
C GLN A 177 10.53 -7.22 -11.01
N GLU A 178 9.55 -7.68 -11.80
CA GLU A 178 9.55 -9.03 -12.38
C GLU A 178 10.76 -9.24 -13.30
N LEU A 179 10.99 -8.33 -14.24
CA LEU A 179 12.15 -8.39 -15.14
C LEU A 179 13.49 -8.33 -14.40
N ARG A 180 13.59 -7.59 -13.29
CA ARG A 180 14.77 -7.62 -12.43
C ARG A 180 14.98 -8.99 -11.79
N GLY A 181 13.91 -9.59 -11.26
CA GLY A 181 13.98 -10.95 -10.70
C GLY A 181 14.35 -12.02 -11.74
N GLU A 182 13.86 -11.89 -12.97
CA GLU A 182 14.26 -12.76 -14.08
C GLU A 182 15.72 -12.55 -14.47
N LEU A 183 16.19 -11.31 -14.53
CA LEU A 183 17.57 -10.98 -14.82
C LEU A 183 18.53 -11.56 -13.77
N ASP A 184 18.18 -11.48 -12.49
CA ASP A 184 19.00 -12.03 -11.41
C ASP A 184 19.09 -13.56 -11.50
N LYS A 185 17.96 -14.24 -11.75
CA LYS A 185 17.95 -15.70 -12.01
C LYS A 185 18.77 -16.06 -13.24
N ALA A 186 18.73 -15.24 -14.30
CA ALA A 186 19.52 -15.48 -15.50
C ALA A 186 21.02 -15.33 -15.23
N LYS A 187 21.42 -14.33 -14.42
CA LYS A 187 22.82 -14.16 -13.99
C LYS A 187 23.29 -15.33 -13.14
N GLU A 188 22.51 -15.79 -12.16
CA GLU A 188 22.86 -16.96 -11.34
C GLU A 188 23.05 -18.22 -12.22
N ARG A 189 22.19 -18.43 -13.22
CA ARG A 189 22.35 -19.53 -14.18
C ARG A 189 23.60 -19.38 -15.04
N ALA A 190 23.92 -18.16 -15.48
CA ALA A 190 25.13 -17.87 -16.26
C ALA A 190 26.39 -18.15 -15.42
N GLU A 191 26.44 -17.68 -14.17
CA GLU A 191 27.53 -17.94 -13.24
C GLU A 191 27.69 -19.44 -12.94
N SER A 192 26.60 -20.16 -12.70
CA SER A 192 26.65 -21.61 -12.49
C SER A 192 27.16 -22.36 -13.72
N ASN A 193 26.71 -21.97 -14.92
CA ASN A 193 27.19 -22.55 -16.16
C ASN A 193 28.68 -22.24 -16.40
N GLN A 194 29.12 -21.03 -16.07
CA GLN A 194 30.54 -20.65 -16.15
C GLN A 194 31.39 -21.49 -15.19
N GLN A 195 30.99 -21.65 -13.93
CA GLN A 195 31.68 -22.51 -12.97
C GLN A 195 31.76 -23.97 -13.45
N ARG A 196 30.68 -24.49 -14.07
CA ARG A 196 30.69 -25.83 -14.68
C ARG A 196 31.67 -25.92 -15.85
N ALA A 197 31.72 -24.90 -16.71
CA ALA A 197 32.66 -24.85 -17.82
C ALA A 197 34.11 -24.83 -17.32
N ASP A 198 34.41 -24.00 -16.30
CA ASP A 198 35.74 -23.94 -15.68
C ASP A 198 36.12 -25.27 -15.04
N SER A 199 35.20 -25.94 -14.35
CA SER A 199 35.44 -27.27 -13.76
C SER A 199 35.71 -28.33 -14.83
N LEU A 200 34.94 -28.34 -15.92
CA LEU A 200 35.17 -29.25 -17.04
C LEU A 200 36.54 -28.99 -17.68
N LEU A 201 36.92 -27.73 -17.86
CA LEU A 201 38.22 -27.36 -18.41
C LEU A 201 39.36 -27.86 -17.51
N GLN A 202 39.25 -27.73 -16.19
CA GLN A 202 40.20 -28.31 -15.25
C GLN A 202 40.26 -29.84 -15.34
N GLN A 203 39.11 -30.51 -15.47
CA GLN A 203 39.06 -31.96 -15.66
C GLN A 203 39.73 -32.39 -16.98
N PHE A 204 39.52 -31.64 -18.07
CA PHE A 204 40.20 -31.88 -19.34
C PHE A 204 41.71 -31.74 -19.22
N GLN A 205 42.20 -30.65 -18.61
CA GLN A 205 43.64 -30.45 -18.37
C GLN A 205 44.24 -31.56 -17.50
N ALA A 206 43.53 -32.00 -16.45
CA ALA A 206 43.97 -33.11 -15.62
C ALA A 206 44.00 -34.44 -16.38
N ALA A 207 43.02 -34.69 -17.26
CA ALA A 207 42.99 -35.86 -18.13
C ALA A 207 44.13 -35.84 -19.16
N GLU A 208 44.41 -34.68 -19.78
CA GLU A 208 45.55 -34.48 -20.69
C GLU A 208 46.88 -34.78 -19.99
N ALA A 209 47.11 -34.19 -18.81
CA ALA A 209 48.32 -34.46 -18.01
C ALA A 209 48.46 -35.94 -17.64
N ARG A 210 47.34 -36.62 -17.33
CA ARG A 210 47.35 -38.06 -17.05
C ARG A 210 47.66 -38.90 -18.30
N ILE A 211 47.17 -38.48 -19.47
CA ILE A 211 47.53 -39.12 -20.76
C ILE A 211 49.02 -38.97 -21.02
N GLU A 212 49.58 -37.77 -20.86
CA GLU A 212 51.03 -37.53 -21.01
C GLU A 212 51.86 -38.40 -20.04
N GLN A 213 51.43 -38.50 -18.78
CA GLN A 213 52.09 -39.37 -17.81
C GLN A 213 52.04 -40.85 -18.22
N LEU A 214 50.87 -41.34 -18.65
CA LEU A 214 50.73 -42.72 -19.12
C LEU A 214 51.57 -42.99 -20.37
N GLN A 215 51.69 -42.02 -21.28
CA GLN A 215 52.57 -42.14 -22.44
C GLN A 215 54.05 -42.21 -22.04
N ALA A 216 54.48 -41.39 -21.07
CA ALA A 216 55.85 -41.45 -20.54
C ALA A 216 56.14 -42.80 -19.86
N ASP A 217 55.17 -43.32 -19.09
CA ASP A 217 55.29 -44.63 -18.45
C ASP A 217 55.30 -45.79 -19.48
N ASP A 218 54.53 -45.70 -20.56
CA ASP A 218 54.58 -46.68 -21.68
C ASP A 218 55.95 -46.67 -22.37
N VAL A 219 56.56 -45.49 -22.60
CA VAL A 219 57.92 -45.39 -23.15
C VAL A 219 58.94 -46.05 -22.21
N LYS A 220 58.89 -45.75 -20.91
CA LYS A 220 59.77 -46.40 -19.91
C LYS A 220 59.58 -47.91 -19.87
N ALA A 221 58.33 -48.38 -19.91
CA ALA A 221 58.03 -49.81 -19.93
C ALA A 221 58.59 -50.48 -21.19
N ARG A 222 58.49 -49.85 -22.37
CA ARG A 222 59.10 -50.34 -23.61
C ARG A 222 60.63 -50.38 -23.53
N GLU A 223 61.27 -49.35 -22.97
CA GLU A 223 62.72 -49.33 -22.74
C GLU A 223 63.15 -50.46 -21.80
N GLN A 224 62.44 -50.68 -20.70
CA GLN A 224 62.68 -51.81 -19.79
C GLN A 224 62.51 -53.15 -20.50
N ILE A 225 61.45 -53.34 -21.30
CA ILE A 225 61.24 -54.54 -22.10
C ILE A 225 62.41 -54.75 -23.07
N ASN A 226 62.89 -53.69 -23.73
CA ASN A 226 64.03 -53.76 -24.64
C ASN A 226 65.33 -54.14 -23.90
N GLN A 227 65.59 -53.54 -22.73
CA GLN A 227 66.74 -53.88 -21.89
C GLN A 227 66.70 -55.35 -21.44
N VAL A 228 65.56 -55.81 -20.93
CA VAL A 228 65.38 -57.22 -20.53
C VAL A 228 65.51 -58.14 -21.74
N SER A 229 65.01 -57.75 -22.90
CA SER A 229 65.14 -58.52 -24.14
C SER A 229 66.60 -58.60 -24.61
N GLN A 230 67.37 -57.52 -24.49
CA GLN A 230 68.80 -57.50 -24.77
C GLN A 230 69.57 -58.38 -23.79
N GLN A 231 69.32 -58.25 -22.48
CA GLN A 231 69.90 -59.12 -21.46
C GLN A 231 69.58 -60.59 -21.70
N LEU A 232 68.35 -60.89 -22.13
CA LEU A 232 67.95 -62.25 -22.51
C LEU A 232 68.70 -62.74 -23.75
N ALA A 233 68.92 -61.88 -24.75
CA ALA A 233 69.70 -62.22 -25.94
C ALA A 233 71.19 -62.47 -25.60
N GLU A 234 71.79 -61.62 -24.75
CA GLU A 234 73.15 -61.79 -24.24
C GLU A 234 73.28 -63.08 -23.42
N ALA A 235 72.34 -63.35 -22.50
CA ALA A 235 72.31 -64.58 -21.71
C ALA A 235 72.14 -65.83 -22.60
N LYS A 236 71.29 -65.77 -23.64
CA LYS A 236 71.17 -66.84 -24.65
C LYS A 236 72.48 -67.02 -25.43
N GLY A 237 73.14 -65.92 -25.82
CA GLY A 237 74.43 -65.96 -26.50
C GLY A 237 75.53 -66.59 -25.63
N ALA A 238 75.60 -66.19 -24.37
CA ALA A 238 76.53 -66.75 -23.38
C ALA A 238 76.26 -68.25 -23.15
N LEU A 239 74.99 -68.66 -23.04
CA LEU A 239 74.62 -70.08 -22.92
C LEU A 239 75.03 -70.88 -24.16
N LEU A 240 74.83 -70.33 -25.36
CA LEU A 240 75.29 -70.97 -26.60
C LEU A 240 76.82 -71.11 -26.62
N ALA A 241 77.55 -70.07 -26.22
CA ALA A 241 79.01 -70.11 -26.11
C ALA A 241 79.47 -71.14 -25.08
N GLU A 242 78.87 -71.17 -23.89
CA GLU A 242 79.16 -72.18 -22.86
C GLU A 242 78.83 -73.59 -23.35
N SER A 243 77.73 -73.77 -24.09
CA SER A 243 77.38 -75.05 -24.73
C SER A 243 78.41 -75.47 -25.81
N ALA A 244 78.99 -74.50 -26.53
CA ALA A 244 80.02 -74.75 -27.53
C ALA A 244 81.35 -75.12 -26.87
N ILE A 245 81.74 -74.41 -25.80
CA ILE A 245 82.92 -74.73 -24.98
C ILE A 245 82.76 -76.11 -24.34
N THR A 246 81.61 -76.44 -23.75
CA THR A 246 81.38 -77.78 -23.19
C THR A 246 81.37 -78.86 -24.27
N LYS A 247 80.89 -78.58 -25.49
CA LYS A 247 81.04 -79.50 -26.63
C LYS A 247 82.51 -79.69 -27.00
N GLN A 248 83.29 -78.62 -27.13
CA GLN A 248 84.74 -78.69 -27.42
C GLN A 248 85.51 -79.43 -26.33
N ALA A 249 85.30 -79.07 -25.06
CA ALA A 249 85.91 -79.76 -23.93
C ALA A 249 85.53 -81.25 -23.87
N ARG A 250 84.33 -81.63 -24.33
CA ARG A 250 83.92 -83.04 -24.42
C ARG A 250 84.66 -83.76 -25.55
N VAL A 251 84.89 -83.10 -26.69
CA VAL A 251 85.71 -83.65 -27.79
C VAL A 251 87.16 -83.82 -27.32
N GLU A 252 87.76 -82.80 -26.70
CA GLU A 252 89.12 -82.86 -26.14
C GLU A 252 89.23 -83.94 -25.06
N LEU A 253 88.22 -84.11 -24.21
CA LEU A 253 88.17 -85.20 -23.22
C LEU A 253 88.09 -86.57 -23.90
N GLN A 254 87.31 -86.72 -24.98
CA GLN A 254 87.29 -87.95 -25.77
C GLN A 254 88.64 -88.25 -26.39
N GLU A 255 89.29 -87.25 -27.01
CA GLU A 255 90.65 -87.41 -27.56
C GLU A 255 91.67 -87.76 -26.47
N ALA A 256 91.57 -87.16 -25.28
CA ALA A 256 92.43 -87.51 -24.14
C ALA A 256 92.16 -88.92 -23.61
N GLN A 257 90.90 -89.36 -23.63
CA GLN A 257 90.53 -90.74 -23.27
C GLN A 257 91.04 -91.75 -24.29
N GLU A 258 90.95 -91.44 -25.58
CA GLU A 258 91.53 -92.25 -26.67
C GLU A 258 93.05 -92.34 -26.51
N ARG A 259 93.77 -91.22 -26.30
CA ARG A 259 95.21 -91.24 -26.00
C ARG A 259 95.55 -92.05 -24.76
N ALA A 260 94.75 -91.94 -23.69
CA ALA A 260 94.95 -92.74 -22.49
C ALA A 260 94.66 -94.24 -22.70
N GLN A 261 93.75 -94.58 -23.61
CA GLN A 261 93.51 -95.96 -24.04
C GLN A 261 94.68 -96.47 -24.88
N ASP A 262 95.15 -95.69 -25.85
CA ASP A 262 96.33 -96.00 -26.66
C ASP A 262 97.57 -96.19 -25.75
N ASP A 263 97.78 -95.32 -24.76
CA ASP A 263 98.85 -95.45 -23.77
C ASP A 263 98.69 -96.70 -22.90
N ARG A 264 97.46 -97.07 -22.52
CA ARG A 264 97.20 -98.32 -21.79
C ARG A 264 97.44 -99.54 -22.66
N GLU A 265 97.06 -99.50 -23.93
CA GLU A 265 97.35 -100.57 -24.88
C GLU A 265 98.85 -100.69 -25.14
N ALA A 266 99.56 -99.57 -25.27
CA ALA A 266 101.01 -99.54 -25.38
C ALA A 266 101.69 -100.10 -24.12
N ARG A 267 101.21 -99.75 -22.92
CA ARG A 267 101.67 -100.33 -21.65
C ARG A 267 101.37 -101.82 -21.55
N SER A 268 100.18 -102.26 -21.95
CA SER A 268 99.79 -103.68 -22.01
C SER A 268 100.71 -104.47 -22.95
N LYS A 269 101.00 -103.93 -24.14
CA LYS A 269 101.96 -104.53 -25.08
C LYS A 269 103.37 -104.59 -24.48
N ALA A 270 103.82 -103.52 -23.84
CA ALA A 270 105.11 -103.48 -23.15
C ALA A 270 105.18 -104.46 -21.95
N GLU A 271 104.08 -104.63 -21.20
CA GLU A 271 103.98 -105.61 -20.11
C GLU A 271 103.97 -107.05 -20.65
N GLN A 272 103.31 -107.32 -21.77
CA GLN A 272 103.35 -108.62 -22.44
C GLN A 272 104.76 -108.94 -22.95
N GLU A 273 105.48 -107.95 -23.52
CA GLU A 273 106.88 -108.10 -23.91
C GLU A 273 107.79 -108.31 -22.69
N ALA A 274 107.59 -107.56 -21.60
CA ALA A 274 108.32 -107.75 -20.35
C ALA A 274 108.06 -109.13 -19.73
N ALA A 275 106.82 -109.63 -19.77
CA ALA A 275 106.47 -110.98 -19.33
C ALA A 275 107.13 -112.07 -20.21
N ARG A 276 107.22 -111.83 -21.52
CA ARG A 276 107.90 -112.72 -22.47
C ARG A 276 109.41 -112.81 -22.20
N LEU A 277 110.03 -111.67 -21.90
CA LEU A 277 111.45 -111.59 -21.49
C LEU A 277 111.67 -112.24 -20.11
N ARG A 278 110.71 -112.13 -19.19
CA ARG A 278 110.74 -112.81 -17.88
C ARG A 278 110.68 -114.33 -18.02
N GLY A 279 109.78 -114.85 -18.87
CA GLY A 279 109.72 -116.28 -19.18
C GLY A 279 111.01 -116.81 -19.83
N ALA A 280 111.69 -115.98 -20.63
CA ALA A 280 112.99 -116.32 -21.19
C ALA A 280 114.13 -116.35 -20.15
N LEU A 281 114.03 -115.58 -19.07
CA LEU A 281 114.97 -115.58 -17.95
C LEU A 281 114.75 -116.77 -17.00
N GLU A 282 113.50 -117.10 -16.66
CA GLU A 282 113.19 -118.29 -15.84
C GLU A 282 113.60 -119.61 -16.52
N ALA A 283 113.53 -119.67 -17.85
CA ALA A 283 114.04 -120.80 -18.63
C ALA A 283 115.59 -120.90 -18.60
N LYS A 284 116.31 -119.82 -18.28
CA LYS A 284 117.77 -119.83 -18.11
C LYS A 284 118.18 -120.14 -16.67
N ASP A 285 117.43 -119.67 -15.68
CA ASP A 285 117.72 -119.96 -14.26
C ASP A 285 117.46 -121.44 -13.91
N SER A 286 116.47 -122.08 -14.55
CA SER A 286 116.26 -123.53 -14.45
C SER A 286 117.40 -124.36 -15.05
N HIS A 287 118.14 -123.83 -16.03
CA HIS A 287 119.33 -124.48 -16.61
C HIS A 287 120.59 -124.33 -15.74
N VAL A 288 120.66 -123.27 -14.91
CA VAL A 288 121.75 -123.06 -13.94
C VAL A 288 121.52 -123.88 -12.68
N ALA A 289 120.27 -124.08 -12.26
CA ALA A 289 119.93 -124.92 -11.10
C ALA A 289 120.32 -126.40 -11.28
N GLU A 290 120.33 -126.91 -12.52
CA GLU A 290 120.73 -128.29 -12.85
C GLU A 290 122.26 -128.52 -12.76
N LEU A 291 123.08 -127.47 -12.86
CA LEU A 291 124.54 -127.55 -12.78
C LEU A 291 125.11 -127.48 -11.35
N LEU A 292 124.33 -127.04 -10.36
CA LEU A 292 124.78 -126.89 -8.97
C LEU A 292 124.45 -128.09 -8.07
N GLN A 293 124.09 -129.24 -8.66
CA GLN A 293 123.87 -130.52 -7.96
C GLN A 293 125.16 -131.37 -7.77
N ARG A 294 126.37 -130.81 -7.95
CA ARG A 294 127.60 -131.63 -8.05
C ARG A 294 128.79 -131.33 -7.12
N PHE A 295 128.74 -130.40 -6.15
CA PHE A 295 129.82 -130.28 -5.15
C PHE A 295 129.36 -129.89 -3.72
N THR A 296 129.51 -130.86 -2.80
CA THR A 296 129.86 -130.80 -1.35
C THR A 296 128.86 -130.36 -0.24
N VAL A 297 128.28 -131.37 0.43
CA VAL A 297 128.24 -131.77 1.89
C VAL A 297 128.53 -130.77 3.05
N GLN A 298 127.46 -130.37 3.79
CA GLN A 298 127.08 -130.43 5.26
C GLN A 298 128.12 -130.69 6.41
N PRO A 299 127.91 -130.44 7.75
CA PRO A 299 127.13 -129.49 8.65
C PRO A 299 128.07 -128.68 9.65
N PRO A 300 127.69 -127.83 10.67
CA PRO A 300 126.63 -127.94 11.72
C PRO A 300 125.89 -126.63 12.15
N ALA A 301 125.13 -126.77 13.24
CA ALA A 301 124.08 -125.93 13.82
C ALA A 301 124.54 -124.82 14.78
N GLN A 302 123.78 -123.72 14.88
CA GLN A 302 123.18 -123.08 16.09
C GLN A 302 122.76 -121.62 15.83
N GLU A 303 121.64 -121.21 16.50
CA GLU A 303 121.16 -119.83 16.80
C GLU A 303 120.78 -118.92 15.62
N GLY A 304 119.61 -118.25 15.55
CA GLY A 304 118.44 -118.10 16.41
C GLY A 304 117.56 -116.96 15.86
N ALA A 305 116.24 -117.14 15.88
CA ALA A 305 115.14 -116.13 15.90
C ALA A 305 115.05 -115.08 14.75
N THR A 306 113.91 -114.74 14.14
CA THR A 306 112.47 -115.03 14.29
C THR A 306 111.75 -114.34 13.10
N ASP A 307 110.77 -115.02 12.51
CA ASP A 307 109.39 -114.57 12.20
C ASP A 307 109.12 -113.26 11.41
N ASP A 308 108.08 -113.14 10.57
CA ASP A 308 107.13 -114.09 10.00
C ASP A 308 106.36 -113.36 8.89
N ALA A 309 105.62 -114.17 8.16
CA ALA A 309 104.78 -113.97 7.03
C ALA A 309 103.54 -113.08 7.26
N ALA A 310 102.82 -112.97 6.15
CA ALA A 310 101.40 -113.32 6.08
C ALA A 310 100.36 -112.19 6.24
N GLN A 311 99.69 -112.03 5.11
CA GLN A 311 98.26 -112.29 4.98
C GLN A 311 97.27 -111.18 5.38
N THR A 312 96.56 -110.78 4.32
CA THR A 312 95.10 -110.85 4.20
C THR A 312 94.23 -109.76 4.80
N LYS A 313 93.13 -109.57 4.06
CA LYS A 313 91.79 -109.23 4.50
C LYS A 313 91.50 -107.74 4.66
N THR A 314 90.85 -107.17 3.63
CA THR A 314 89.39 -107.01 3.50
C THR A 314 88.92 -105.69 4.09
N THR A 315 88.33 -104.88 3.21
CA THR A 315 87.08 -104.11 3.38
C THR A 315 86.31 -104.38 4.69
N PRO A 316 85.63 -103.37 5.26
CA PRO A 316 84.44 -102.80 4.62
C PRO A 316 84.43 -101.25 4.67
N ALA A 317 83.97 -100.54 3.63
CA ALA A 317 82.56 -100.36 3.30
C ALA A 317 81.79 -99.81 4.53
N THR A 318 81.22 -98.61 4.51
CA THR A 318 80.11 -98.31 3.61
C THR A 318 79.55 -96.91 3.88
N LYS A 319 79.06 -96.30 2.78
CA LYS A 319 77.76 -95.58 2.65
C LYS A 319 77.64 -94.22 3.39
N LYS A 320 76.96 -93.22 2.84
CA LYS A 320 76.22 -93.04 1.59
C LYS A 320 75.87 -91.55 1.51
N THR A 321 75.93 -91.01 0.28
CA THR A 321 74.92 -90.15 -0.37
C THR A 321 73.97 -89.31 0.51
N THR A 322 73.88 -88.01 0.21
CA THR A 322 72.76 -87.43 -0.58
C THR A 322 73.04 -85.96 -0.95
N ALA A 323 72.71 -85.60 -2.19
CA ALA A 323 72.61 -84.24 -2.73
C ALA A 323 71.16 -83.69 -2.50
N PRO A 324 70.69 -82.63 -3.18
CA PRO A 324 70.98 -81.18 -3.08
C PRO A 324 69.69 -80.31 -2.90
N LYS A 325 69.78 -78.97 -2.67
CA LYS A 325 68.90 -77.91 -3.26
C LYS A 325 69.15 -76.47 -2.77
N LYS A 326 69.27 -75.56 -3.77
CA LYS A 326 68.78 -74.15 -3.93
C LYS A 326 68.78 -73.12 -2.77
N LYS A 327 69.60 -72.05 -2.96
CA LYS A 327 69.36 -70.57 -3.07
C LYS A 327 68.43 -69.83 -2.05
N PRO A 328 68.45 -68.47 -1.97
CA PRO A 328 69.54 -67.47 -2.02
C PRO A 328 69.33 -66.31 -0.99
N GLY A 329 70.17 -65.25 -1.03
CA GLY A 329 69.75 -63.90 -0.61
C GLY A 329 70.86 -63.01 -0.05
N ALA A 330 71.46 -62.19 -0.90
CA ALA A 330 72.38 -61.11 -0.52
C ALA A 330 71.67 -59.75 -0.70
N GLN A 331 72.06 -58.79 0.14
CA GLN A 331 71.59 -57.41 0.23
C GLN A 331 72.20 -56.49 -0.83
N ALA A 332 71.58 -55.30 -0.92
CA ALA A 332 71.93 -54.05 -1.62
C ALA A 332 71.41 -53.92 -3.06
#